data_AF-A0A0F8ZQ88-F1
#
_entry.id   AF-A0A0F8ZQ88-F1
#
_cell.length_a   1.000
_cell.length_b   1.000
_cell.length_c   1.000
_cell.angle_alpha   90.00
_cell.angle_beta   90.00
_cell.angle_gamma   90.00
#
_symmetry.space_group_name_H-M   'P 1'
#
loop_
_entity.id
_entity.type
_entity.pdbx_description
1 polymer ?
#
loop_
_entity_poly.entity_id
_entity_poly.type
_entity_poly.pdbx_seq_one_letter_code
_entity_poly.pdbx_strand_id
1 'polypeptide(L)'
;GADGTDGTDGATGATGPTGDAGAQGIQGPPGNTGTQGIQGETGAQGATGPAGADAPAKDYASFYLGTGGTTAIQDTAVTLTVNNTSITSDVDVFGLSSSLITVSKTADFEISFDVHLVNTSTGRSEYVTWIEKNSAEVSGSRSGNYQRGYTTGQSASGTIQIAVTSGDVFKLVCQRVIGTSVLTSQVDYGTRINFKELG
;
A
#
# COMPACT_ATOMS: atom_id res chain seq x y z
N GLY A 1 -26.09 57.45 107.05
CA GLY A 1 -26.12 56.01 106.75
C GLY A 1 -27.44 55.73 106.08
N ALA A 2 -27.42 54.88 105.05
CA ALA A 2 -28.61 54.33 104.42
C ALA A 2 -29.35 53.38 105.38
N ASP A 3 -30.47 52.82 104.89
CA ASP A 3 -31.34 51.76 105.43
C ASP A 3 -32.70 52.32 105.84
N GLY A 4 -33.86 51.87 105.36
CA GLY A 4 -34.27 50.86 104.40
C GLY A 4 -35.79 50.86 104.48
N THR A 5 -36.51 50.95 103.35
CA THR A 5 -37.98 50.82 103.38
C THR A 5 -38.33 49.37 103.12
N ASP A 6 -38.88 48.72 104.16
CA ASP A 6 -39.44 47.38 104.10
C ASP A 6 -40.49 47.24 103.01
N GLY A 7 -40.43 46.10 102.32
CA GLY A 7 -41.23 45.77 101.15
C GLY A 7 -42.69 45.47 101.49
N THR A 8 -43.58 45.91 100.61
CA THR A 8 -44.99 45.54 100.62
C THR A 8 -45.18 44.18 99.96
N ASP A 9 -45.94 43.31 100.66
CA ASP A 9 -46.37 41.98 100.21
C ASP A 9 -47.04 41.99 98.83
N GLY A 10 -46.72 40.96 98.04
CA GLY A 10 -47.13 40.81 96.65
C GLY A 10 -48.62 40.44 96.50
N ALA A 11 -49.28 41.10 95.53
CA ALA A 11 -50.65 40.81 95.15
C ALA A 11 -50.79 39.44 94.44
N THR A 12 -51.89 38.75 94.72
CA THR A 12 -52.32 37.49 94.11
C THR A 12 -52.35 37.57 92.58
N GLY A 13 -51.78 36.56 91.92
CA GLY A 13 -51.62 36.49 90.47
C GLY A 13 -52.94 36.43 89.69
N ALA A 14 -52.95 37.10 88.52
CA ALA A 14 -54.11 37.18 87.63
C ALA A 14 -54.42 35.84 86.92
N THR A 15 -55.70 35.58 86.68
CA THR A 15 -56.20 34.47 85.85
C THR A 15 -55.61 34.54 84.44
N GLY A 16 -55.18 33.37 83.93
CA GLY A 16 -54.49 33.28 82.64
C GLY A 16 -55.34 33.68 81.43
N PRO A 17 -54.70 34.14 80.34
CA PRO A 17 -55.38 34.63 79.15
C PRO A 17 -56.09 33.51 78.38
N THR A 18 -57.20 33.88 77.71
CA THR A 18 -57.88 33.03 76.73
C THR A 18 -56.96 32.71 75.56
N GLY A 19 -56.94 31.44 75.12
CA GLY A 19 -56.02 30.96 74.07
C GLY A 19 -56.20 31.66 72.71
N ASP A 20 -55.09 31.79 71.99
CA ASP A 20 -55.00 32.52 70.73
C ASP A 20 -55.89 31.94 69.62
N ALA A 21 -56.39 32.80 68.74
CA ALA A 21 -57.14 32.40 67.55
C ALA A 21 -56.27 31.55 66.60
N GLY A 22 -56.86 30.51 66.01
CA GLY A 22 -56.15 29.59 65.12
C GLY A 22 -55.52 30.30 63.90
N ALA A 23 -54.30 29.88 63.55
CA ALA A 23 -53.52 30.50 62.48
C ALA A 23 -54.23 30.44 61.12
N GLN A 24 -54.11 31.52 60.34
CA GLN A 24 -54.60 31.59 58.97
C GLN A 24 -53.84 30.59 58.06
N GLY A 25 -54.57 29.92 57.16
CA GLY A 25 -54.00 28.91 56.26
C GLY A 25 -52.90 29.46 55.34
N ILE A 26 -51.87 28.65 55.10
CA ILE A 26 -50.72 29.01 54.26
C ILE A 26 -51.13 29.22 52.79
N GLN A 27 -50.51 30.21 52.14
CA GLN A 27 -50.66 30.42 50.70
C GLN A 27 -50.03 29.24 49.92
N GLY A 28 -50.70 28.79 48.86
CA GLY A 28 -50.21 27.70 48.01
C GLY A 28 -48.85 28.01 47.35
N PRO A 29 -48.04 27.00 47.02
CA PRO A 29 -46.71 27.20 46.46
C PRO A 29 -46.76 27.87 45.07
N PRO A 30 -45.69 28.61 44.67
CA PRO A 30 -45.57 29.15 43.32
C PRO A 30 -45.62 28.06 42.24
N GLY A 31 -46.15 28.38 41.07
CA GLY A 31 -46.19 27.47 39.92
C GLY A 31 -44.80 27.15 39.35
N ASN A 32 -44.64 25.96 38.78
CA ASN A 32 -43.36 25.46 38.27
C ASN A 32 -42.85 26.29 37.07
N THR A 33 -41.55 26.58 37.07
CA THR A 33 -40.85 27.24 35.95
C THR A 33 -40.87 26.37 34.69
N GLY A 34 -41.14 26.98 33.52
CA GLY A 34 -41.16 26.27 32.24
C GLY A 34 -39.81 25.63 31.87
N THR A 35 -39.85 24.48 31.20
CA THR A 35 -38.64 23.72 30.81
C THR A 35 -37.80 24.49 29.79
N GLN A 36 -36.48 24.48 29.97
CA GLN A 36 -35.52 25.07 29.03
C GLN A 36 -35.59 24.37 27.66
N GLY A 37 -35.56 25.15 26.56
CA GLY A 37 -35.60 24.64 25.20
C GLY A 37 -34.39 23.76 24.85
N ILE A 38 -34.62 22.75 24.00
CA ILE A 38 -33.57 21.81 23.55
C ILE A 38 -32.51 22.55 22.73
N GLN A 39 -31.23 22.23 22.97
CA GLN A 39 -30.09 22.74 22.21
C GLN A 39 -30.12 22.15 20.79
N GLY A 40 -29.92 22.99 19.76
CA GLY A 40 -29.92 22.55 18.36
C GLY A 40 -28.81 21.55 18.06
N GLU A 41 -29.10 20.57 17.19
CA GLU A 41 -28.15 19.53 16.79
C GLU A 41 -26.92 20.12 16.09
N THR A 42 -25.76 19.51 16.33
CA THR A 42 -24.50 19.91 15.67
C THR A 42 -24.58 19.56 14.18
N GLY A 43 -24.19 20.50 13.31
CA GLY A 43 -24.21 20.30 11.85
C GLY A 43 -23.39 19.10 11.39
N ALA A 44 -23.86 18.42 10.35
CA ALA A 44 -23.22 17.22 9.81
C ALA A 44 -21.76 17.47 9.38
N GLN A 45 -20.89 16.49 9.63
CA GLN A 45 -19.51 16.51 9.15
C GLN A 45 -19.47 16.63 7.62
N GLY A 46 -18.63 17.54 7.11
CA GLY A 46 -18.46 17.73 5.66
C GLY A 46 -18.01 16.45 4.96
N ALA A 47 -18.47 16.24 3.73
CA ALA A 47 -18.12 15.07 2.93
C ALA A 47 -16.59 14.93 2.77
N THR A 48 -16.08 13.71 2.91
CA THR A 48 -14.69 13.38 2.57
C THR A 48 -14.42 13.76 1.11
N GLY A 49 -13.31 14.45 0.85
CA GLY A 49 -12.92 14.82 -0.51
C GLY A 49 -12.80 13.58 -1.42
N PRO A 50 -12.95 13.73 -2.75
CA PRO A 50 -12.80 12.61 -3.67
C PRO A 50 -11.41 11.98 -3.51
N ALA A 51 -11.34 10.65 -3.56
CA ALA A 51 -10.08 9.94 -3.69
C ALA A 51 -9.34 10.46 -4.94
N GLY A 52 -8.02 10.67 -4.82
CA GLY A 52 -7.21 11.04 -5.98
C GLY A 52 -7.39 10.01 -7.09
N ALA A 53 -7.61 10.46 -8.33
CA ALA A 53 -7.70 9.57 -9.47
C ALA A 53 -6.35 8.85 -9.66
N ASP A 54 -6.36 7.52 -9.74
CA ASP A 54 -5.19 6.72 -10.16
C ASP A 54 -4.66 7.35 -11.45
N ALA A 55 -3.44 7.88 -11.43
CA ALA A 55 -2.88 8.50 -12.63
C ALA A 55 -2.73 7.42 -13.72
N PRO A 56 -2.94 7.75 -15.01
CA PRO A 56 -2.80 6.76 -16.06
C PRO A 56 -1.37 6.21 -16.05
N ALA A 57 -1.24 4.89 -16.08
CA ALA A 57 0.05 4.21 -16.05
C ALA A 57 0.95 4.69 -17.21
N LYS A 58 2.21 5.02 -16.93
CA LYS A 58 3.15 5.67 -17.86
C LYS A 58 4.30 4.74 -18.21
N ASP A 59 4.65 4.65 -19.49
CA ASP A 59 5.83 3.91 -19.93
C ASP A 59 7.08 4.58 -19.32
N TYR A 60 7.84 3.80 -18.54
CA TYR A 60 8.96 4.31 -17.78
C TYR A 60 10.30 3.94 -18.44
N ALA A 61 10.46 2.65 -18.78
CA ALA A 61 11.67 2.14 -19.41
C ALA A 61 11.41 0.88 -20.24
N SER A 62 12.21 0.67 -21.27
CA SER A 62 12.28 -0.59 -22.01
C SER A 62 13.74 -0.98 -22.28
N PHE A 63 14.06 -2.23 -22.01
CA PHE A 63 15.39 -2.80 -22.20
C PHE A 63 15.31 -3.98 -23.16
N TYR A 64 16.23 -4.05 -24.11
CA TYR A 64 16.24 -5.05 -25.17
C TYR A 64 17.61 -5.74 -25.25
N LEU A 65 17.62 -6.98 -25.73
CA LEU A 65 18.84 -7.61 -26.22
C LEU A 65 19.27 -6.88 -27.51
N GLY A 66 20.52 -6.41 -27.58
CA GLY A 66 21.03 -5.72 -28.76
C GLY A 66 21.09 -6.58 -30.03
N THR A 67 21.13 -5.93 -31.20
CA THR A 67 21.14 -6.57 -32.52
C THR A 67 22.27 -7.61 -32.64
N GLY A 68 21.92 -8.86 -32.96
CA GLY A 68 22.88 -9.96 -33.11
C GLY A 68 23.38 -10.57 -31.80
N GLY A 69 22.91 -10.09 -30.64
CA GLY A 69 23.17 -10.70 -29.36
C GLY A 69 22.46 -12.05 -29.24
N THR A 70 23.21 -13.10 -28.92
CA THR A 70 22.64 -14.36 -28.46
C THR A 70 23.19 -14.72 -27.09
N THR A 71 22.33 -15.19 -26.18
CA THR A 71 22.77 -15.69 -24.87
C THR A 71 22.51 -17.18 -24.81
N ALA A 72 23.56 -17.98 -24.57
CA ALA A 72 23.42 -19.42 -24.39
C ALA A 72 22.74 -19.73 -23.06
N ILE A 73 21.66 -20.52 -23.12
CA ILE A 73 20.93 -21.03 -21.95
C ILE A 73 21.35 -22.47 -21.69
N GLN A 74 21.62 -22.77 -20.43
CA GLN A 74 22.06 -24.08 -19.96
C GLN A 74 21.12 -24.58 -18.85
N ASP A 75 21.49 -25.72 -18.26
CA ASP A 75 20.73 -26.35 -17.16
C ASP A 75 20.89 -25.59 -15.83
N THR A 76 21.72 -24.54 -15.81
CA THR A 76 21.89 -23.58 -14.71
C THR A 76 21.24 -22.26 -15.08
N ALA A 77 20.74 -21.53 -14.08
CA ALA A 77 20.20 -20.19 -14.24
C ALA A 77 21.22 -19.23 -14.88
N VAL A 78 20.79 -18.50 -15.91
CA VAL A 78 21.59 -17.49 -16.62
C VAL A 78 20.87 -16.14 -16.53
N THR A 79 21.59 -15.11 -16.08
CA THR A 79 21.11 -13.73 -16.18
C THR A 79 21.25 -13.22 -17.60
N LEU A 80 20.15 -12.74 -18.18
CA LEU A 80 20.12 -12.22 -19.54
C LEU A 80 20.61 -10.77 -19.57
N THR A 81 21.51 -10.47 -20.50
CA THR A 81 22.05 -9.12 -20.67
C THR A 81 21.19 -8.31 -21.64
N VAL A 82 20.41 -7.36 -21.12
CA VAL A 82 19.63 -6.40 -21.90
C VAL A 82 20.33 -5.04 -21.88
N ASN A 83 21.02 -4.71 -22.97
CA ASN A 83 21.99 -3.60 -23.05
C ASN A 83 21.51 -2.40 -23.88
N ASN A 84 20.40 -2.53 -24.62
CA ASN A 84 19.81 -1.45 -25.39
C ASN A 84 18.63 -0.85 -24.62
N THR A 85 18.62 0.48 -24.49
CA THR A 85 17.72 1.21 -23.60
C THR A 85 16.87 2.23 -24.36
N SER A 86 15.56 2.22 -24.11
CA SER A 86 14.68 3.37 -24.35
C SER A 86 14.14 3.80 -22.99
N ILE A 87 14.51 4.99 -22.52
CA ILE A 87 14.27 5.42 -21.13
C ILE A 87 13.63 6.81 -21.07
N THR A 88 12.79 7.01 -20.07
CA THR A 88 12.54 8.33 -19.47
C THR A 88 13.72 8.65 -18.53
N SER A 89 13.99 9.93 -18.22
CA SER A 89 15.22 10.43 -17.58
C SER A 89 15.65 9.81 -16.23
N ASP A 90 14.86 8.91 -15.66
CA ASP A 90 14.95 8.47 -14.26
C ASP A 90 15.52 7.04 -14.10
N VAL A 91 16.15 6.48 -15.15
CA VAL A 91 16.64 5.09 -15.19
C VAL A 91 18.15 5.05 -15.38
N ASP A 92 18.85 4.35 -14.49
CA ASP A 92 20.28 4.09 -14.62
C ASP A 92 20.52 2.62 -15.04
N VAL A 93 21.04 2.42 -16.25
CA VAL A 93 21.66 1.14 -16.65
C VAL A 93 23.14 1.24 -16.38
N PHE A 94 23.62 0.47 -15.40
CA PHE A 94 25.02 0.49 -15.02
C PHE A 94 25.91 -0.13 -16.10
N GLY A 95 26.40 0.67 -17.05
CA GLY A 95 27.45 0.26 -17.99
C GLY A 95 26.97 -0.63 -19.14
N LEU A 96 27.59 -0.46 -20.32
CA LEU A 96 27.23 -1.07 -21.61
C LEU A 96 27.36 -2.61 -21.67
N SER A 97 27.66 -3.27 -20.55
CA SER A 97 27.88 -4.71 -20.41
C SER A 97 27.24 -5.33 -19.17
N SER A 98 26.43 -4.58 -18.40
CA SER A 98 25.81 -5.11 -17.20
C SER A 98 24.46 -5.77 -17.50
N SER A 99 24.22 -6.92 -16.89
CA SER A 99 22.92 -7.60 -16.88
C SER A 99 22.00 -7.09 -15.76
N LEU A 100 22.34 -5.95 -15.15
CA LEU A 100 21.63 -5.35 -14.01
C LEU A 100 20.90 -4.07 -14.44
N ILE A 101 19.61 -3.98 -14.11
CA ILE A 101 18.77 -2.80 -14.32
C ILE A 101 18.55 -2.15 -12.96
N THR A 102 18.93 -0.88 -12.78
CA THR A 102 18.63 -0.16 -11.54
C THR A 102 17.54 0.86 -11.78
N VAL A 103 16.50 0.81 -10.95
CA VAL A 103 15.39 1.76 -11.02
C VAL A 103 15.64 2.85 -9.99
N SER A 104 15.82 4.10 -10.45
CA SER A 104 16.16 5.23 -9.57
C SER A 104 14.94 5.94 -9.00
N LYS A 105 13.73 5.38 -9.19
CA LYS A 105 12.45 5.92 -8.72
C LYS A 105 11.71 4.96 -7.77
N THR A 106 11.14 5.53 -6.71
CA THR A 106 10.20 4.81 -5.83
C THR A 106 8.78 4.98 -6.34
N ALA A 107 8.14 3.89 -6.77
CA ALA A 107 6.73 3.84 -7.21
C ALA A 107 6.27 2.38 -7.33
N ASP A 108 4.98 2.17 -7.55
CA ASP A 108 4.47 0.88 -8.01
C ASP A 108 4.67 0.76 -9.52
N PHE A 109 5.12 -0.41 -9.98
CA PHE A 109 5.38 -0.67 -11.39
C PHE A 109 4.67 -1.93 -11.86
N GLU A 110 4.17 -1.88 -13.08
CA GLU A 110 3.97 -3.06 -13.90
C GLU A 110 5.27 -3.35 -14.65
N ILE A 111 5.82 -4.54 -14.42
CA ILE A 111 7.00 -5.03 -15.13
C ILE A 111 6.54 -6.16 -16.05
N SER A 112 6.76 -6.00 -17.35
CA SER A 112 6.49 -7.03 -18.36
C SER A 112 7.78 -7.51 -19.00
N PHE A 113 7.84 -8.78 -19.37
CA PHE A 113 8.95 -9.33 -20.14
C PHE A 113 8.45 -10.26 -21.23
N ASP A 114 9.29 -10.41 -22.24
CA ASP A 114 9.11 -11.30 -23.38
C ASP A 114 10.50 -11.83 -23.72
N VAL A 115 10.79 -13.09 -23.40
CA VAL A 115 12.08 -13.73 -23.68
C VAL A 115 11.94 -14.62 -24.89
N HIS A 116 12.59 -14.22 -25.98
CA HIS A 116 12.55 -14.91 -27.25
C HIS A 116 13.60 -16.01 -27.28
N LEU A 117 13.14 -17.24 -27.49
CA LEU A 117 13.87 -18.48 -27.29
C LEU A 117 14.02 -19.22 -28.61
N VAL A 118 15.23 -19.71 -28.84
CA VAL A 118 15.59 -20.60 -29.92
C VAL A 118 16.03 -21.94 -29.32
N ASN A 119 15.24 -22.99 -29.58
CA ASN A 119 15.66 -24.35 -29.29
C ASN A 119 16.49 -24.87 -30.45
N THR A 120 17.75 -25.16 -30.18
CA THR A 120 18.68 -25.78 -31.13
C THR A 120 18.77 -27.30 -30.93
N SER A 121 18.10 -27.84 -29.90
CA SER A 121 18.04 -29.28 -29.62
C SER A 121 17.11 -30.00 -30.58
N THR A 122 17.43 -31.24 -30.92
CA THR A 122 16.56 -32.14 -31.68
C THR A 122 15.45 -32.77 -30.82
N GLY A 123 15.57 -32.71 -29.49
CA GLY A 123 14.62 -33.28 -28.55
C GLY A 123 13.79 -32.25 -27.78
N ARG A 124 13.27 -32.67 -26.62
CA ARG A 124 12.46 -31.80 -25.74
C ARG A 124 13.38 -30.84 -24.99
N SER A 125 12.96 -29.57 -24.93
CA SER A 125 13.57 -28.55 -24.09
C SER A 125 12.48 -27.78 -23.35
N GLU A 126 12.68 -27.53 -22.05
CA GLU A 126 11.81 -26.65 -21.27
C GLU A 126 12.61 -25.55 -20.63
N TYR A 127 12.10 -24.33 -20.76
CA TYR A 127 12.71 -23.13 -20.22
C TYR A 127 11.80 -22.54 -19.16
N VAL A 128 12.41 -21.98 -18.12
CA VAL A 128 11.72 -21.16 -17.13
C VAL A 128 12.45 -19.84 -17.05
N THR A 129 11.68 -18.76 -17.18
CA THR A 129 12.14 -17.39 -17.06
C THR A 129 11.50 -16.75 -15.84
N TRP A 130 12.24 -15.92 -15.12
CA TRP A 130 11.73 -15.15 -13.98
C TRP A 130 12.47 -13.82 -13.84
N ILE A 131 11.91 -12.96 -12.99
CA ILE A 131 12.53 -11.70 -12.58
C ILE A 131 13.16 -11.89 -11.20
N GLU A 132 14.39 -11.43 -11.01
CA GLU A 132 14.95 -11.21 -9.67
C GLU A 132 14.94 -9.73 -9.34
N LYS A 133 14.61 -9.42 -8.09
CA LYS A 133 14.75 -8.11 -7.46
C LYS A 133 15.73 -8.26 -6.30
N ASN A 134 16.80 -7.49 -6.29
CA ASN A 134 17.85 -7.51 -5.26
C ASN A 134 18.39 -8.94 -4.99
N SER A 135 18.60 -9.72 -6.06
CA SER A 135 19.04 -11.13 -6.03
C SER A 135 18.07 -12.13 -5.41
N ALA A 136 16.82 -11.74 -5.17
CA ALA A 136 15.74 -12.64 -4.81
C ALA A 136 14.75 -12.75 -5.96
N GLU A 137 14.25 -13.95 -6.23
CA GLU A 137 13.18 -14.13 -7.20
C GLU A 137 11.91 -13.37 -6.78
N VAL A 138 11.29 -12.70 -7.74
CA VAL A 138 10.00 -12.04 -7.55
C VAL A 138 8.88 -13.07 -7.70
N SER A 139 8.09 -13.25 -6.65
CA SER A 139 6.92 -14.14 -6.66
C SER A 139 5.98 -13.80 -7.81
N GLY A 140 5.48 -14.83 -8.51
CA GLY A 140 4.58 -14.67 -9.65
C GLY A 140 5.25 -14.29 -10.97
N SER A 141 6.57 -14.06 -11.00
CA SER A 141 7.28 -13.71 -12.24
C SER A 141 7.65 -14.91 -13.12
N ARG A 142 7.52 -16.15 -12.62
CA ARG A 142 7.89 -17.35 -13.38
C ARG A 142 6.99 -17.54 -14.61
N SER A 143 7.63 -17.72 -15.77
CA SER A 143 7.00 -18.09 -17.03
C SER A 143 7.72 -19.27 -17.65
N GLY A 144 6.96 -20.31 -18.02
CA GLY A 144 7.48 -21.53 -18.63
C GLY A 144 7.32 -21.51 -20.14
N ASN A 145 8.25 -22.13 -20.86
CA ASN A 145 8.14 -22.35 -22.30
C ASN A 145 8.62 -23.76 -22.67
N TYR A 146 7.74 -24.50 -23.35
CA TYR A 146 7.98 -25.86 -23.80
C TYR A 146 8.30 -25.88 -25.30
N GLN A 147 9.39 -26.54 -25.69
CA GLN A 147 9.78 -26.70 -27.08
C GLN A 147 10.18 -28.14 -27.39
N ARG A 148 10.00 -28.56 -28.65
CA ARG A 148 10.41 -29.87 -29.14
C ARG A 148 10.98 -29.75 -30.54
N GLY A 149 12.19 -30.28 -30.73
CA GLY A 149 12.93 -30.12 -31.98
C GLY A 149 13.44 -28.70 -32.17
N TYR A 150 13.99 -28.43 -33.35
CA TYR A 150 14.48 -27.11 -33.71
C TYR A 150 13.32 -26.13 -33.83
N THR A 151 13.32 -25.08 -33.00
CA THR A 151 12.29 -24.05 -33.01
C THR A 151 12.93 -22.67 -32.85
N THR A 152 12.41 -21.72 -33.60
CA THR A 152 12.73 -20.28 -33.51
C THR A 152 11.44 -19.53 -33.28
N GLY A 153 11.53 -18.34 -32.70
CA GLY A 153 10.38 -17.46 -32.61
C GLY A 153 9.47 -17.68 -31.39
N GLN A 154 9.82 -18.58 -30.48
CA GLN A 154 8.99 -18.91 -29.31
C GLN A 154 9.33 -18.01 -28.13
N SER A 155 8.34 -17.65 -27.32
CA SER A 155 8.57 -16.75 -26.18
C SER A 155 8.13 -17.32 -24.84
N ALA A 156 8.90 -17.02 -23.79
CA ALA A 156 8.43 -17.03 -22.41
C ALA A 156 8.14 -15.58 -22.00
N SER A 157 6.89 -15.23 -21.79
CA SER A 157 6.48 -13.87 -21.41
C SER A 157 5.71 -13.86 -20.09
N GLY A 158 5.71 -12.71 -19.43
CA GLY A 158 5.03 -12.53 -18.15
C GLY A 158 4.89 -11.07 -17.79
N THR A 159 3.95 -10.79 -16.89
CA THR A 159 3.69 -9.45 -16.34
C THR A 159 3.49 -9.58 -14.84
N ILE A 160 4.11 -8.69 -14.08
CA ILE A 160 3.95 -8.58 -12.63
C ILE A 160 3.68 -7.12 -12.24
N GLN A 161 2.98 -6.92 -11.13
CA GLN A 161 2.91 -5.61 -10.47
C GLN A 161 3.68 -5.69 -9.15
N ILE A 162 4.56 -4.73 -8.91
CA ILE A 162 5.44 -4.75 -7.75
C ILE A 162 5.79 -3.33 -7.28
N ALA A 163 5.86 -3.16 -5.97
CA ALA A 163 6.42 -1.96 -5.36
C ALA A 163 7.94 -1.90 -5.57
N VAL A 164 8.41 -0.79 -6.11
CA VAL A 164 9.82 -0.52 -6.38
C VAL A 164 10.27 0.67 -5.54
N THR A 165 11.44 0.53 -4.93
CA THR A 165 12.16 1.58 -4.21
C THR A 165 13.34 2.02 -5.07
N SER A 166 13.65 3.32 -5.05
CA SER A 166 14.84 3.87 -5.69
C SER A 166 16.10 3.09 -5.27
N GLY A 167 16.87 2.65 -6.26
CA GLY A 167 18.07 1.82 -6.08
C GLY A 167 17.82 0.31 -6.15
N ASP A 168 16.57 -0.14 -6.27
CA ASP A 168 16.27 -1.56 -6.50
C ASP A 168 16.88 -2.04 -7.82
N VAL A 169 17.50 -3.22 -7.75
CA VAL A 169 18.19 -3.85 -8.89
C VAL A 169 17.40 -5.03 -9.41
N PHE A 170 17.13 -5.04 -10.70
CA PHE A 170 16.39 -6.08 -11.40
C PHE A 170 17.28 -6.88 -12.35
N LYS A 171 16.96 -8.17 -12.47
CA LYS A 171 17.54 -9.09 -13.45
C LYS A 171 16.42 -9.87 -14.13
N LEU A 172 16.60 -10.13 -15.42
CA LEU A 172 15.82 -11.13 -16.15
C LEU A 172 16.65 -12.41 -16.23
N VAL A 173 16.10 -13.52 -15.75
CA VAL A 173 16.83 -14.78 -15.61
C VAL A 173 16.11 -15.86 -16.39
N CYS A 174 16.87 -16.74 -17.05
CA CYS A 174 16.34 -17.89 -17.76
C CYS A 174 17.17 -19.14 -17.45
N GLN A 175 16.50 -20.28 -17.34
CA GLN A 175 17.10 -21.58 -17.13
C GLN A 175 16.41 -22.62 -18.01
N ARG A 176 17.19 -23.55 -18.56
CA ARG A 176 16.62 -24.78 -19.10
C ARG A 176 16.44 -25.79 -17.97
N VAL A 177 15.21 -26.26 -17.76
CA VAL A 177 14.89 -27.21 -16.67
C VAL A 177 14.77 -28.65 -17.16
N ILE A 178 14.57 -28.86 -18.47
CA ILE A 178 14.61 -30.18 -19.13
C ILE A 178 15.33 -30.04 -20.48
N GLY A 179 16.24 -30.96 -20.81
CA GLY A 179 16.91 -31.04 -22.11
C GLY A 179 17.48 -32.43 -22.37
N THR A 180 17.33 -32.95 -23.60
CA THR A 180 17.77 -34.32 -23.94
C THR A 180 19.16 -34.40 -24.60
N SER A 181 19.80 -33.26 -24.89
CA SER A 181 21.13 -33.20 -25.54
C SER A 181 21.90 -31.96 -25.07
N VAL A 182 23.24 -32.04 -25.02
CA VAL A 182 24.14 -30.89 -24.76
C VAL A 182 24.18 -29.99 -25.99
N LEU A 183 23.07 -29.30 -26.26
CA LEU A 183 22.99 -28.21 -27.22
C LEU A 183 22.56 -26.96 -26.47
N THR A 184 23.28 -25.87 -26.68
CA THR A 184 22.98 -24.58 -26.08
C THR A 184 21.79 -23.97 -26.81
N SER A 185 20.67 -23.88 -26.11
CA SER A 185 19.55 -23.06 -26.55
C SER A 185 19.94 -21.59 -26.46
N GLN A 186 19.33 -20.73 -27.27
CA GLN A 186 19.72 -19.33 -27.34
C GLN A 186 18.55 -18.40 -27.09
N VAL A 187 18.85 -17.24 -26.53
CA VAL A 187 17.96 -16.09 -26.49
C VAL A 187 18.35 -15.15 -27.63
N ASP A 188 17.40 -14.56 -28.35
CA ASP A 188 17.67 -13.67 -29.49
C ASP A 188 17.10 -12.23 -29.30
N TYR A 189 17.17 -11.42 -30.37
CA TYR A 189 16.81 -9.99 -30.44
C TYR A 189 15.36 -9.67 -30.03
N GLY A 190 14.44 -10.64 -30.03
CA GLY A 190 13.06 -10.41 -29.57
C GLY A 190 12.95 -10.17 -28.05
N THR A 191 14.04 -10.39 -27.30
CA THR A 191 14.02 -10.36 -25.84
C THR A 191 13.99 -8.96 -25.27
N ARG A 192 13.02 -8.72 -24.38
CA ARG A 192 12.81 -7.41 -23.73
C ARG A 192 12.23 -7.52 -22.33
N ILE A 193 12.46 -6.47 -21.56
CA ILE A 193 11.80 -6.20 -20.28
C ILE A 193 11.39 -4.72 -20.25
N ASN A 194 10.15 -4.45 -19.86
CA ASN A 194 9.57 -3.12 -19.82
C ASN A 194 9.07 -2.81 -18.41
N PHE A 195 9.19 -1.55 -18.04
CA PHE A 195 8.73 -1.00 -16.78
C PHE A 195 7.71 0.07 -17.12
N LYS A 196 6.53 -0.04 -16.53
CA LYS A 196 5.44 0.92 -16.65
C LYS A 196 5.07 1.36 -15.24
N GLU A 197 5.24 2.64 -14.95
CA GLU A 197 4.86 3.21 -13.66
C GLU A 197 3.33 3.16 -13.54
N LEU A 198 2.84 2.62 -12.42
CA LEU A 198 1.44 2.65 -12.04
C LEU A 198 1.20 3.93 -11.23
N GLY A 199 0.06 4.58 -11.50
CA GLY A 199 -0.28 5.88 -10.94
C GLY A 199 -1.21 5.84 -9.75
#